data_AF-A0AA36LQI3-F1
#
_entry.id   AF-A0AA36LQI3-F1
#
_cell.length_a   1.000
_cell.length_b   1.000
_cell.length_c   1.000
_cell.angle_alpha   90.00
_cell.angle_beta   90.00
_cell.angle_gamma   90.00
#
_symmetry.space_group_name_H-M   'P 1'
#
loop_
_entity.id
_entity.type
_entity.pdbx_description
1 polymer ?
#
loop_
_entity_poly.entity_id
_entity_poly.type
_entity_poly.pdbx_seq_one_letter_code
_entity_poly.pdbx_strand_id
1 'polypeptide(L)' 'MEWIIGIIVLFFIASMFKPRRCSVCGTGFKKKYFTWEIDGKKQHLCPYCNSKMNRRNSDRHFKNKFG' A
#
# COMPACT_ATOMS: atom_id res chain seq x y z
N MET A 1 -29.02 4.30 25.53
CA MET A 1 -29.16 3.42 24.35
C MET A 1 -28.83 4.15 23.05
N GLU A 2 -29.27 5.40 22.89
CA GLU A 2 -29.03 6.25 21.69
C GLU A 2 -27.53 6.50 21.39
N TRP A 3 -26.72 6.82 22.41
CA TRP A 3 -25.31 7.17 22.23
C TRP A 3 -24.41 6.00 21.80
N ILE A 4 -24.79 4.76 22.15
CA ILE A 4 -24.02 3.55 21.84
C ILE A 4 -24.12 3.23 20.34
N ILE A 5 -25.27 3.51 19.74
CA ILE A 5 -25.54 3.32 18.31
C ILE A 5 -24.67 4.26 17.48
N GLY A 6 -24.50 5.51 17.92
CA GLY A 6 -23.60 6.48 17.29
C GLY A 6 -22.13 6.05 17.30
N ILE A 7 -21.64 5.44 18.40
CA ILE A 7 -20.26 4.96 18.52
C ILE A 7 -20.00 3.76 17.58
N ILE A 8 -20.98 2.88 17.43
CA ILE A 8 -20.89 1.71 16.55
C ILE A 8 -20.84 2.12 15.07
N VAL A 9 -21.63 3.12 14.66
CA VAL A 9 -21.62 3.64 13.28
C VAL A 9 -20.30 4.36 12.96
N LEU A 10 -19.76 5.12 13.91
CA LEU A 10 -18.47 5.82 13.76
C LEU A 10 -17.29 4.83 13.57
N PHE A 11 -17.29 3.72 14.29
CA PHE A 11 -16.27 2.65 14.20
C PHE A 11 -16.32 1.92 12.84
N PHE A 12 -17.54 1.65 12.33
CA PHE A 12 -17.76 1.02 11.04
C PHE A 12 -17.30 1.89 9.85
N ILE A 13 -17.41 3.22 9.94
CA ILE A 13 -16.89 4.15 8.92
C ILE A 13 -15.34 4.24 8.98
N ALA A 14 -14.76 4.19 10.18
CA ALA A 14 -13.31 4.24 10.37
C ALA A 14 -12.56 3.02 9.77
N SER A 15 -13.22 1.86 9.68
CA SER A 15 -12.69 0.60 9.13
C SER A 15 -12.84 0.47 7.61
N MET A 16 -13.73 1.23 6.96
CA MET A 16 -14.07 1.01 5.55
C MET A 16 -13.20 1.76 4.52
N PHE A 17 -12.27 2.65 4.91
CA PHE A 17 -11.70 3.62 3.94
C PHE A 17 -10.27 3.39 3.38
N LYS A 18 -9.43 2.44 3.83
CA LYS A 18 -8.15 2.12 3.12
C LYS A 18 -7.33 0.98 3.74
N PRO A 19 -6.52 0.24 2.96
CA PRO A 19 -5.28 -0.34 3.47
C PRO A 19 -4.41 0.80 3.99
N ARG A 20 -4.39 0.99 5.31
CA ARG A 20 -3.49 1.94 5.95
C ARG A 20 -2.06 1.44 5.93
N ARG A 21 -1.76 0.21 5.51
CA ARG A 21 -0.43 -0.37 5.73
C ARG A 21 0.14 -0.99 4.48
N CYS A 22 1.43 -0.78 4.27
CA CYS A 22 2.18 -1.40 3.19
C CYS A 22 2.46 -2.86 3.51
N SER A 23 2.25 -3.76 2.55
CA SER A 23 2.57 -5.17 2.72
C SER A 23 4.06 -5.44 2.92
N VAL A 24 4.92 -4.53 2.45
CA VAL A 24 6.38 -4.71 2.48
C VAL A 24 7.00 -4.12 3.75
N CYS A 25 6.68 -2.88 4.08
CA CYS A 25 7.28 -2.18 5.22
C CYS A 25 6.34 -1.99 6.41
N GLY A 26 5.10 -2.47 6.32
CA GLY A 26 4.07 -2.32 7.38
C GLY A 26 3.60 -0.88 7.60
N THR A 27 4.20 0.11 6.93
CA THR A 27 3.99 1.52 7.24
C THR A 27 2.59 1.99 6.87
N GLY A 28 2.01 2.72 7.82
CA GLY A 28 0.89 3.65 7.67
C GLY A 28 0.94 4.50 6.39
N PHE A 29 0.03 4.38 5.42
CA PHE A 29 -0.03 5.31 4.28
C PHE A 29 -1.48 5.71 3.92
N LYS A 30 -1.63 6.93 3.39
CA LYS A 30 -2.93 7.54 3.02
C LYS A 30 -3.50 6.92 1.73
N LYS A 31 -4.58 7.50 1.18
CA LYS A 31 -5.37 7.01 0.04
C LYS A 31 -4.60 6.59 -1.23
N LYS A 32 -3.30 6.84 -1.38
CA LYS A 32 -2.52 6.40 -2.55
C LYS A 32 -1.79 5.08 -2.25
N TYR A 33 -2.25 3.99 -2.86
CA TYR A 33 -1.54 2.71 -2.92
C TYR A 33 -1.10 2.41 -4.34
N PHE A 34 -0.04 1.63 -4.48
CA PHE A 34 0.42 1.07 -5.74
C PHE A 34 0.41 -0.45 -5.62
N THR A 35 0.07 -1.14 -6.69
CA THR A 35 0.05 -2.61 -6.72
C THR A 35 1.25 -3.13 -7.48
N TRP A 36 2.06 -3.96 -6.83
CA TRP A 36 3.18 -4.66 -7.46
C TRP A 36 3.03 -6.15 -7.25
N GLU A 37 3.45 -6.93 -8.24
CA GLU A 37 3.58 -8.37 -8.09
C GLU A 37 4.94 -8.70 -7.49
N ILE A 38 4.93 -9.24 -6.28
CA ILE A 38 6.14 -9.68 -5.57
C ILE A 38 5.90 -11.14 -5.23
N ASP A 39 6.79 -12.02 -5.71
CA ASP A 39 6.72 -13.46 -5.45
C ASP A 39 5.39 -14.10 -5.93
N GLY A 40 4.90 -13.66 -7.09
CA GLY A 40 3.61 -14.10 -7.65
C GLY A 40 2.37 -13.62 -6.89
N LYS A 41 2.52 -12.74 -5.89
CA LYS A 41 1.41 -12.16 -5.12
C LYS A 41 1.30 -10.66 -5.35
N LYS A 42 0.08 -10.17 -5.57
CA LYS A 42 -0.21 -8.72 -5.67
C LYS A 42 -0.14 -8.09 -4.28
N GLN A 43 0.82 -7.19 -4.09
CA GLN A 43 1.08 -6.50 -2.84
C GLN A 43 0.77 -5.02 -2.93
N HIS A 44 0.30 -4.43 -1.82
CA HIS A 44 -0.03 -3.02 -1.73
C HIS A 44 1.16 -2.25 -1.16
N LEU A 45 1.76 -1.41 -2.00
CA LEU A 45 2.94 -0.65 -1.66
C LEU A 45 2.58 0.80 -1.35
N CYS A 46 3.24 1.35 -0.33
CA CYS A 46 3.26 2.77 -0.09
C CYS A 46 4.08 3.48 -1.18
N PRO A 47 3.94 4.81 -1.35
CA PRO A 47 4.70 5.58 -2.35
C PRO A 47 6.22 5.40 -2.24
N TYR A 48 6.74 5.23 -1.03
CA TYR A 48 8.16 5.01 -0.77
C TYR A 48 8.64 3.64 -1.28
N CYS A 49 7.95 2.56 -0.91
CA CYS A 49 8.27 1.22 -1.41
C CYS A 49 8.09 1.12 -2.93
N ASN A 50 7.05 1.77 -3.47
CA ASN A 50 6.83 1.89 -4.91
C ASN A 50 8.01 2.57 -5.62
N SER A 51 8.51 3.69 -5.09
CA SER A 51 9.67 4.40 -5.67
C SER A 51 10.92 3.54 -5.68
N LYS A 52 11.20 2.82 -4.58
CA LYS A 52 12.33 1.87 -4.51
C LYS A 52 12.19 0.75 -5.54
N MET A 53 10.99 0.19 -5.67
CA MET A 53 10.72 -0.87 -6.65
C MET A 53 10.92 -0.37 -8.08
N ASN A 54 10.39 0.81 -8.39
CA ASN A 54 10.54 1.40 -9.71
C ASN A 54 12.01 1.65 -10.07
N ARG A 55 12.80 2.20 -9.13
CA ARG A 55 14.24 2.41 -9.33
C ARG A 55 14.99 1.10 -9.58
N ARG A 56 14.67 0.04 -8.83
CA ARG A 56 15.27 -1.30 -9.05
C ARG A 56 14.91 -1.85 -10.43
N ASN A 57 13.66 -1.68 -10.86
CA ASN A 57 13.21 -2.13 -12.17
C ASN A 57 13.92 -1.35 -13.29
N SER A 58 14.06 -0.04 -13.15
CA SER A 58 14.81 0.81 -14.09
C SER A 58 16.29 0.43 -14.16
N ASP A 59 16.95 0.19 -13.01
CA ASP A 59 18.35 -0.25 -12.96
C ASP A 59 18.53 -1.61 -13.65
N ARG A 60 17.64 -2.56 -13.38
CA ARG A 60 17.64 -3.88 -14.05
C ARG A 60 17.43 -3.73 -15.55
N HIS A 61 16.48 -2.90 -15.98
CA HIS A 61 16.23 -2.65 -17.39
C HIS A 61 17.44 -2.01 -18.09
N PHE A 62 18.06 -1.03 -17.43
CA PHE A 62 19.27 -0.37 -17.93
C PHE A 62 20.42 -1.38 -18.10
N LYS A 63 20.70 -2.18 -17.05
CA LYS A 63 21.72 -3.24 -17.12
C LYS A 63 21.43 -4.29 -18.18
N ASN A 64 20.18 -4.73 -18.32
CA ASN A 64 19.84 -5.69 -19.36
C ASN A 64 20.00 -5.15 -20.78
N LYS A 65 19.90 -3.83 -20.96
CA LYS A 65 20.01 -3.19 -22.28
C LYS A 65 21.44 -2.81 -22.65
N PHE A 66 22.26 -2.44 -21.67
CA PHE A 66 23.58 -1.84 -21.88
C PHE A 66 24.73 -2.56 -21.17
N GLY A 67 24.44 -3.56 -20.34
CA GLY A 67 25.41 -4.38 -19.62
C GLY A 67 25.59 -5.75 -20.25
#